data_AF-X6E3S2-F1
#
_entry.id   AF-X6E3S2-F1
#
_cell.length_a   1.000
_cell.length_b   1.000
_cell.length_c   1.000
_cell.angle_alpha   90.00
_cell.angle_beta   90.00
_cell.angle_gamma   90.00
#
_symmetry.space_group_name_H-M   'P 1'
#
loop_
_entity.id
_entity.type
_entity.pdbx_description
1 polymer ?
#
loop_
_entity_poly.entity_id
_entity_poly.type
_entity_poly.pdbx_seq_one_letter_code
_entity_poly.pdbx_strand_id
1 'polypeptide(L)' 'MPNTFKTGDVVKLKSGGPRMTVSDGAASGVYLCHWFNKEGDVWTPQHAGFKSDQLVADDQST' A
#
# COMPACT_ATOMS: atom_id res chain seq x y z
N MET A 1 -9.85 15.36 5.54
CA MET A 1 -8.78 15.65 4.56
C MET A 1 -8.55 14.36 3.77
N PRO A 2 -8.34 14.38 2.45
CA PRO A 2 -7.92 13.16 1.76
C PRO A 2 -6.57 12.74 2.36
N ASN A 3 -6.51 11.56 2.96
CA ASN A 3 -5.26 11.03 3.50
C ASN A 3 -4.25 10.99 2.35
N THR A 4 -3.23 11.83 2.45
CA THR A 4 -2.16 11.90 1.47
C THR A 4 -1.06 10.98 1.99
N PHE A 5 -0.79 9.92 1.25
CA PHE A 5 0.28 8.98 1.58
C PHE A 5 1.58 9.47 0.95
N LYS A 6 2.72 9.12 1.54
CA LYS A 6 4.04 9.38 0.97
C LYS A 6 4.79 8.07 0.73
N THR A 7 5.81 8.12 -0.11
CA THR A 7 6.73 6.99 -0.29
C THR A 7 7.27 6.51 1.06
N GLY A 8 7.20 5.20 1.29
CA GLY A 8 7.58 4.56 2.55
C GLY A 8 6.42 4.29 3.51
N ASP A 9 5.25 4.91 3.32
CA ASP A 9 4.09 4.60 4.16
C ASP A 9 3.61 3.17 3.95
N VAL A 10 3.25 2.50 5.06
CA VAL A 10 2.59 1.20 5.03
C VAL A 10 1.08 1.43 5.00
N VAL A 11 0.44 0.88 3.98
CA VAL A 11 -0.99 1.03 3.71
C VAL A 11 -1.63 -0.32 3.46
N LYS A 12 -2.96 -0.37 3.54
CA LYS A 12 -3.79 -1.50 3.13
C LYS A 12 -5.06 -1.01 2.45
N LEU A 13 -5.72 -1.91 1.72
CA LEU A 13 -7.05 -1.63 1.18
C LEU A 13 -8.07 -1.50 2.31
N LYS A 14 -9.05 -0.60 2.13
CA LYS A 14 -10.22 -0.47 3.02
C LYS A 14 -11.03 -1.75 3.15
N SER A 15 -11.07 -2.56 2.09
CA SER A 15 -11.72 -3.86 2.07
C SER A 15 -10.94 -4.95 2.82
N GLY A 16 -9.76 -4.64 3.35
CA GLY A 16 -8.78 -5.62 3.80
C GLY A 16 -7.88 -6.11 2.66
N GLY A 17 -6.80 -6.80 3.01
CA GLY A 17 -5.78 -7.25 2.07
C GLY A 17 -4.38 -7.25 2.68
N PRO A 18 -3.34 -7.47 1.86
CA PRO A 18 -1.96 -7.45 2.33
C PRO A 18 -1.55 -6.03 2.78
N ARG A 19 -0.54 -5.98 3.65
CA ARG A 19 0.20 -4.76 3.92
C ARG A 19 1.04 -4.43 2.69
N MET A 20 0.96 -3.18 2.26
CA MET A 20 1.66 -2.68 1.09
C MET A 20 2.47 -1.44 1.46
N THR A 21 3.55 -1.18 0.75
CA THR A 21 4.38 0.01 0.90
C THR A 21 4.17 0.92 -0.30
N VAL A 22 3.94 2.21 -0.05
CA VAL A 22 3.88 3.21 -1.12
C VAL A 22 5.29 3.44 -1.67
N SER A 23 5.47 3.29 -2.98
CA SER A 23 6.75 3.46 -3.67
C SER A 23 6.82 4.79 -4.43
N ASP A 24 5.70 5.23 -4.99
CA ASP A 24 5.58 6.49 -5.71
C ASP A 24 4.34 7.24 -5.26
N GLY A 25 4.52 8.52 -4.99
CA GLY A 25 3.48 9.44 -4.54
C GLY A 25 2.60 9.85 -5.71
N ALA A 26 1.31 10.03 -5.45
CA ALA A 26 0.30 10.22 -6.48
C ALA A 26 0.32 11.62 -7.14
N ALA A 27 1.34 11.94 -7.94
CA ALA A 27 1.28 13.09 -8.85
C ALA A 27 0.11 12.96 -9.87
N SER A 28 -0.30 11.73 -10.17
CA SER A 28 -1.40 11.36 -11.06
C SER A 28 -2.71 10.99 -10.34
N GLY A 29 -2.77 11.08 -9.00
CA GLY A 29 -3.92 10.64 -8.20
C GLY A 29 -3.98 9.13 -7.91
N VAL A 30 -2.98 8.36 -8.35
CA VAL A 30 -2.81 6.93 -8.07
C VAL A 30 -1.48 6.70 -7.33
N TYR A 31 -1.53 5.97 -6.22
CA TYR A 31 -0.36 5.54 -5.46
C TYR A 31 0.09 4.17 -5.95
N LEU A 32 1.37 4.06 -6.32
CA LEU A 32 1.97 2.76 -6.65
C LEU A 32 2.39 2.07 -5.36
N CYS A 33 1.74 0.96 -5.06
CA CYS A 33 1.95 0.18 -3.86
C CYS A 33 2.64 -1.15 -4.20
N HIS A 34 3.57 -1.58 -3.35
CA HIS A 34 4.27 -2.86 -3.45
C HIS A 34 4.03 -3.71 -2.21
N TRP A 35 3.91 -5.02 -2.39
CA TRP A 35 3.84 -5.98 -1.28
C TRP A 35 4.44 -7.31 -1.68
N PHE A 36 4.48 -8.25 -0.75
CA PHE A 36 4.92 -9.60 -1.02
C PHE A 36 3.84 -10.58 -0.62
N ASN A 37 3.46 -11.47 -1.54
CA ASN A 37 2.65 -12.63 -1.22
C ASN A 37 3.56 -13.73 -0.66
N LYS A 38 3.13 -14.37 0.41
CA LYS A 38 3.83 -15.51 1.00
C LYS A 38 3.10 -16.81 0.65
N GLU A 39 3.80 -17.73 -0.01
CA GLU A 39 3.33 -19.10 -0.25
C GLU A 39 4.40 -20.08 0.26
N GLY A 40 4.14 -20.75 1.38
CA GLY A 40 5.16 -21.50 2.09
C GLY A 40 6.30 -20.60 2.55
N ASP A 41 7.54 -20.90 2.13
CA ASP A 41 8.73 -20.07 2.41
C ASP A 41 9.12 -19.13 1.26
N VAL A 42 8.30 -19.07 0.21
CA VAL A 42 8.56 -18.22 -0.96
C VAL A 42 7.82 -16.90 -0.80
N TRP A 43 8.55 -15.80 -1.01
CA TRP A 43 7.99 -14.45 -1.07
C TRP A 43 8.04 -13.94 -2.50
N THR A 44 6.87 -13.68 -3.08
CA THR A 44 6.74 -13.18 -4.45
C THR A 44 6.38 -11.69 -4.41
N PRO A 45 7.20 -10.80 -4.99
CA PRO A 45 6.89 -9.38 -5.06
C PRO A 45 5.67 -9.13 -5.94
N GLN A 46 4.84 -8.18 -5.53
CA GLN A 46 3.65 -7.75 -6.21
C GLN A 46 3.56 -6.22 -6.18
N HIS A 47 2.85 -5.65 -7.16
CA HIS A 47 2.59 -4.22 -7.20
C HIS A 47 1.25 -3.90 -7.88
N ALA A 48 0.64 -2.79 -7.48
CA ALA A 48 -0.57 -2.27 -8.11
C ALA A 48 -0.77 -0.79 -7.76
N GLY A 49 -1.48 -0.08 -8.63
CA GLY A 49 -1.87 1.31 -8.42
C GLY A 49 -3.24 1.41 -7.74
N PHE A 50 -3.36 2.24 -6.70
CA PHE A 50 -4.62 2.49 -6.00
C PHE A 50 -4.89 3.98 -5.79
N LYS A 51 -6.16 4.37 -5.79
CA LYS A 51 -6.57 5.72 -5.41
C LYS A 51 -6.50 5.90 -3.89
N SER A 52 -6.31 7.14 -3.42
CA SER A 52 -6.28 7.44 -1.98
C SER A 52 -7.52 6.95 -1.23
N ASP A 53 -8.70 7.02 -1.87
CA ASP A 53 -9.97 6.64 -1.28
C ASP A 53 -10.14 5.12 -1.13
N GLN A 54 -9.25 4.31 -1.67
CA GLN A 54 -9.23 2.85 -1.51
C GLN A 54 -8.30 2.41 -0.37
N LEU A 55 -7.42 3.30 0.11
CA LEU A 55 -6.36 2.97 1.05
C LEU A 55 -6.64 3.52 2.45
N VAL A 56 -6.05 2.85 3.44
CA VAL A 56 -5.90 3.35 4.82
C VAL A 56 -4.46 3.14 5.26
N ALA A 57 -3.98 4.03 6.13
CA ALA A 57 -2.70 3.82 6.80
C ALA A 57 -2.81 2.56 7.67
N ASP A 58 -1.76 1.73 7.63
CA ASP A 58 -1.59 0.62 8.55
C ASP A 58 -0.35 0.92 9.39
N ASP A 59 -0.45 2.00 10.18
CA ASP A 59 0.59 2.39 11.13
C ASP A 59 0.87 1.21 12.05
N GLN A 60 2.13 0.79 12.09
CA GLN A 60 2.62 -0.09 13.14
C GLN A 60 2.73 0.73 14.42
N SER A 61 1.59 1.01 15.06
CA SER A 61 1.56 1.39 16.46
C SER A 61 2.01 0.16 17.25
N THR A 62 3.30 0.15 17.60
CA THR A 62 3.87 -0.76 18.59
C THR A 62 3.63 -0.19 19.97
#